data_AF-A0A3B0V9R0-F1
#
_entry.id   AF-A0A3B0V9R0-F1
#
_cell.length_a   1.000
_cell.length_b   1.000
_cell.length_c   1.000
_cell.angle_alpha   90.00
_cell.angle_beta   90.00
_cell.angle_gamma   90.00
#
_symmetry.space_group_name_H-M   'P 1'
#
loop_
_entity.id
_entity.type
_entity.pdbx_description
1 polymer ?
#
loop_
_entity_poly.entity_id
_entity_poly.type
_entity_poly.pdbx_seq_one_letter_code
_entity_poly.pdbx_strand_id
1 'polypeptide(L)'
;MKRNNLTTAIVASIAGVAGIASVSNAVNLNPDGVGQVLVYPYYTVNNDLLTLISVVNTTDQAKAVKVRFLEGKNSRECLDFNLYLSPYDVWTAALASTVATAAFAGSYAGDNSVKLHTSDTSCTVPDINQYEFLPWGFDPQGDGDPGNGYDNGGRDLQRCTEGHFEMIEMGTLFDTGTNGGAASAVTHDASGVPADCGVVNNNWIGTWLGNPNDGLEPPTGGLFGSVSLVDVAGGTDVTYNADAIQGYTSNTQHTDPGDIIPSLATGARNTSYVFNGNVVQSDFWTESIQAVSALYIHNQVYGEYVLSDTIGANTEWVVTFPTKFAYVDPNIGYAFAPGTQPNEPFTTAFTSAGGGTACEEYGLGYWDREEQEPAPGTVIILPSPRPPGIIVDVPIFCWETNVLELHDNDDYDDSLPSEVLGSNLTTHFQVRKNNVPDFFDTGWIALTFGQSTDDNFSNTTYTGLPVTGFAIQRYVNGALADGILANYAGLFKHRYSKSISS
;
A
#
# COMPACT_ATOMS: atom_id res chain seq x y z
N MET A 1 14.71 37.99 -36.04
CA MET A 1 14.99 38.02 -34.59
C MET A 1 14.12 39.08 -33.93
N LYS A 2 13.04 38.66 -33.27
CA LYS A 2 12.27 39.45 -32.30
C LYS A 2 11.74 38.47 -31.26
N ARG A 3 12.25 38.58 -30.03
CA ARG A 3 11.72 37.93 -28.83
C ARG A 3 10.52 38.76 -28.35
N ASN A 4 9.36 38.14 -28.18
CA ASN A 4 8.25 38.73 -27.42
C ASN A 4 7.96 37.82 -26.23
N ASN A 5 8.23 38.35 -25.04
CA ASN A 5 7.87 37.80 -23.74
C ASN A 5 6.34 37.83 -23.59
N LEU A 6 5.73 36.72 -23.18
CA LEU A 6 4.33 36.69 -22.75
C LEU A 6 4.28 36.82 -21.23
N THR A 7 3.85 38.01 -20.81
CA THR A 7 3.52 38.46 -19.47
C THR A 7 2.34 37.70 -18.88
N THR A 8 2.53 37.26 -17.64
CA THR A 8 1.54 36.86 -16.64
C THR A 8 0.36 37.84 -16.57
N ALA A 9 -0.87 37.33 -16.67
CA ALA A 9 -2.08 38.07 -16.35
C ALA A 9 -2.75 37.41 -15.14
N ILE A 10 -2.54 38.01 -13.97
CA ILE A 10 -3.37 37.82 -12.77
C ILE A 10 -4.66 38.60 -13.01
N VAL A 11 -5.80 37.93 -13.01
CA VAL A 11 -7.12 38.55 -12.82
C VAL A 11 -7.85 37.76 -11.75
N ALA A 12 -7.93 38.35 -10.57
CA ALA A 12 -8.89 38.01 -9.54
C ALA A 12 -10.13 38.88 -9.71
N SER A 13 -11.32 38.29 -9.79
CA SER A 13 -12.57 38.97 -9.43
C SER A 13 -13.68 37.97 -9.11
N ILE A 14 -14.02 37.99 -7.83
CA ILE A 14 -15.11 37.35 -7.08
C ILE A 14 -16.49 37.63 -7.66
N ALA A 15 -17.33 36.60 -7.83
CA ALA A 15 -18.77 36.59 -7.51
C ALA A 15 -19.42 35.22 -7.82
N GLY A 16 -19.53 34.38 -6.79
CA GLY A 16 -20.19 33.07 -6.83
C GLY A 16 -19.79 32.26 -5.60
N VAL A 17 -20.31 32.63 -4.43
CA VAL A 17 -20.04 31.94 -3.17
C VAL A 17 -20.74 30.58 -3.17
N ALA A 18 -20.03 29.56 -3.64
CA ALA A 18 -20.20 28.17 -3.26
C ALA A 18 -18.83 27.71 -2.74
N GLY A 19 -18.80 27.07 -1.57
CA GLY A 19 -17.65 26.97 -0.68
C GLY A 19 -16.31 26.68 -1.34
N ILE A 20 -15.36 27.60 -1.17
CA ILE A 20 -13.94 27.23 -1.18
C ILE A 20 -13.74 26.45 0.11
N ALA A 21 -13.94 25.15 0.06
CA ALA A 21 -13.57 24.25 1.13
C ALA A 21 -12.06 24.44 1.37
N SER A 22 -11.69 24.97 2.53
CA SER A 22 -10.30 25.02 2.94
C SER A 22 -9.81 23.57 3.09
N VAL A 23 -8.98 23.09 2.16
CA VAL A 23 -8.43 21.72 2.17
C VAL A 23 -7.60 21.39 3.43
N SER A 24 -7.32 22.35 4.31
CA SER A 24 -6.59 22.10 5.57
C SER A 24 -7.41 21.37 6.65
N ASN A 25 -8.72 21.15 6.44
CA ASN A 25 -9.64 20.59 7.45
C ASN A 25 -10.20 19.21 7.11
N ALA A 26 -9.79 18.59 6.00
CA ALA A 26 -10.28 17.27 5.59
C ALA A 26 -9.17 16.44 4.94
N VAL A 27 -9.22 15.12 5.16
CA VAL A 27 -8.35 14.17 4.46
C VAL A 27 -8.76 14.08 2.99
N ASN A 28 -7.79 14.04 2.09
CA ASN A 28 -8.03 13.89 0.65
C ASN A 28 -6.84 13.26 -0.07
N LEU A 29 -7.09 12.59 -1.20
CA LEU A 29 -6.04 12.15 -2.12
C LEU A 29 -5.61 13.31 -2.99
N ASN A 30 -4.32 13.66 -2.95
CA ASN A 30 -3.77 14.70 -3.80
C ASN A 30 -3.46 14.14 -5.20
N PRO A 31 -4.14 14.59 -6.27
CA PRO A 31 -3.86 14.14 -7.63
C PRO A 31 -2.47 14.54 -8.14
N ASP A 32 -1.83 15.56 -7.55
CA ASP A 32 -0.46 15.96 -7.87
C ASP A 32 0.60 15.07 -7.18
N GLY A 33 0.18 14.11 -6.35
CA GLY A 33 1.07 13.09 -5.78
C GLY A 33 1.91 13.54 -4.58
N VAL A 34 1.57 14.65 -3.93
CA VAL A 34 2.31 15.18 -2.78
C VAL A 34 1.45 15.20 -1.52
N GLY A 35 1.91 14.65 -0.40
CA GLY A 35 1.09 14.43 0.80
C GLY A 35 1.84 14.52 2.13
N GLN A 36 1.09 14.33 3.21
CA GLN A 36 1.60 14.03 4.56
C GLN A 36 1.78 12.52 4.74
N VAL A 37 0.95 11.71 4.07
CA VAL A 37 1.02 10.24 4.10
C VAL A 37 1.16 9.73 2.68
N LEU A 38 2.01 8.72 2.50
CA LEU A 38 2.20 7.99 1.26
C LEU A 38 1.81 6.53 1.48
N VAL A 39 0.86 6.04 0.68
CA VAL A 39 0.46 4.63 0.66
C VAL A 39 1.03 3.99 -0.61
N TYR A 40 1.86 2.96 -0.42
CA TYR A 40 2.45 2.20 -1.50
C TYR A 40 1.75 0.84 -1.58
N PRO A 41 0.92 0.60 -2.62
CA PRO A 41 0.01 -0.54 -2.63
C PRO A 41 0.70 -1.91 -2.65
N TYR A 42 1.99 -2.02 -3.05
CA TYR A 42 2.63 -3.32 -3.16
C TYR A 42 4.15 -3.32 -3.06
N TYR A 43 4.72 -4.12 -2.18
CA TYR A 43 6.10 -4.58 -2.30
C TYR A 43 6.14 -6.10 -2.46
N THR A 44 7.18 -6.60 -3.10
CA THR A 44 7.46 -8.04 -3.14
C THR A 44 8.95 -8.30 -3.33
N VAL A 45 9.44 -9.39 -2.75
CA VAL A 45 10.74 -9.99 -3.09
C VAL A 45 10.61 -11.41 -3.61
N ASN A 46 9.37 -11.85 -3.86
CA ASN A 46 9.10 -13.15 -4.46
C ASN A 46 9.56 -13.15 -5.93
N ASN A 47 9.71 -14.35 -6.50
CA ASN A 47 10.14 -14.53 -7.88
C ASN A 47 11.47 -13.83 -8.22
N ASP A 48 12.39 -13.76 -7.24
CA ASP A 48 13.68 -13.06 -7.34
C ASP A 48 13.57 -11.56 -7.69
N LEU A 49 12.40 -10.95 -7.45
CA LEU A 49 12.17 -9.52 -7.63
C LEU A 49 12.90 -8.70 -6.56
N LEU A 50 13.36 -7.52 -6.95
CA LEU A 50 13.81 -6.48 -6.04
C LEU A 50 12.76 -5.37 -5.99
N THR A 51 12.40 -4.91 -4.79
CA THR A 51 11.60 -3.68 -4.63
C THR A 51 12.54 -2.52 -4.33
N LEU A 52 12.67 -1.58 -5.27
CA LEU A 52 13.40 -0.33 -5.06
C LEU A 52 12.42 0.77 -4.64
N ILE A 53 12.75 1.51 -3.60
CA ILE A 53 11.85 2.47 -2.94
C ILE A 53 12.51 3.83 -2.92
N SER A 54 11.72 4.89 -3.10
CA SER A 54 12.16 6.25 -2.84
C SER A 54 11.06 7.09 -2.18
N VAL A 55 11.48 8.04 -1.35
CA VAL A 55 10.65 9.12 -0.83
C VAL A 55 11.42 10.42 -0.90
N VAL A 56 10.75 11.48 -1.34
CA VAL A 56 11.32 12.80 -1.55
C VAL A 56 10.61 13.80 -0.66
N ASN A 57 11.39 14.58 0.09
CA ASN A 57 10.92 15.79 0.74
C ASN A 57 11.04 16.97 -0.23
N THR A 58 9.94 17.63 -0.56
CA THR A 58 9.95 18.78 -1.48
C THR A 58 10.06 20.14 -0.79
N THR A 59 10.13 20.17 0.54
CA THR A 59 10.11 21.42 1.32
C THR A 59 11.49 21.85 1.78
N ASP A 60 11.59 23.10 2.24
CA ASP A 60 12.78 23.66 2.86
C ASP A 60 12.91 23.30 4.35
N GLN A 61 12.11 22.36 4.86
CA GLN A 61 12.09 21.96 6.26
C GLN A 61 12.46 20.48 6.42
N ALA A 62 13.16 20.16 7.51
CA ALA A 62 13.42 18.77 7.88
C ALA A 62 12.14 18.07 8.34
N LYS A 63 12.00 16.78 8.04
CA LYS A 63 10.80 15.98 8.33
C LYS A 63 11.14 14.71 9.09
N ALA A 64 10.37 14.40 10.13
CA ALA A 64 10.34 13.09 10.75
C ALA A 64 9.23 12.25 10.08
N VAL A 65 9.56 11.06 9.60
CA VAL A 65 8.69 10.18 8.83
C VAL A 65 8.73 8.79 9.44
N LYS A 66 7.57 8.22 9.77
CA LYS A 66 7.43 6.81 10.14
C LYS A 66 7.36 5.98 8.86
N VAL A 67 8.24 5.00 8.71
CA VAL A 67 8.23 4.03 7.60
C VAL A 67 7.75 2.69 8.14
N ARG A 68 6.77 2.06 7.48
CA ARG A 68 6.13 0.83 7.99
C ARG A 68 5.89 -0.16 6.85
N PHE A 69 6.57 -1.29 6.89
CA PHE A 69 6.37 -2.41 5.98
C PHE A 69 5.41 -3.43 6.60
N LEU A 70 4.30 -3.65 5.91
CA LEU A 70 3.16 -4.41 6.39
C LEU A 70 2.97 -5.64 5.51
N GLU A 71 2.91 -6.83 6.11
CA GLU A 71 2.63 -8.06 5.36
C GLU A 71 1.21 -8.05 4.78
N GLY A 72 1.04 -8.79 3.68
CA GLY A 72 -0.17 -8.70 2.89
C GLY A 72 -1.43 -9.35 3.48
N LYS A 73 -1.36 -10.20 4.52
CA LYS A 73 -2.55 -10.92 5.02
C LYS A 73 -3.44 -10.11 5.95
N ASN A 74 -2.88 -9.38 6.90
CA ASN A 74 -3.61 -8.68 7.97
C ASN A 74 -2.88 -7.39 8.42
N SER A 75 -2.04 -6.81 7.55
CA SER A 75 -1.19 -5.63 7.81
C SER A 75 -0.34 -5.72 9.08
N ARG A 76 0.16 -6.91 9.44
CA ARG A 76 1.10 -7.00 10.56
C ARG A 76 2.46 -6.42 10.18
N GLU A 77 3.08 -5.70 11.10
CA GLU A 77 4.38 -5.08 10.82
C GLU A 77 5.49 -6.12 10.77
N CYS A 78 6.26 -6.03 9.70
CA CYS A 78 7.47 -6.82 9.48
C CYS A 78 8.74 -6.00 9.75
N LEU A 79 8.69 -4.70 9.48
CA LEU A 79 9.73 -3.74 9.82
C LEU A 79 9.13 -2.33 9.85
N ASP A 80 9.46 -1.59 10.90
CA ASP A 80 9.17 -0.17 11.00
C ASP A 80 10.36 0.58 11.61
N PHE A 81 10.47 1.87 11.28
CA PHE A 81 11.52 2.75 11.79
C PHE A 81 11.17 4.22 11.57
N ASN A 82 11.92 5.10 12.22
CA ASN A 82 11.82 6.54 12.01
C ASN A 82 12.91 7.00 11.04
N LEU A 83 12.50 7.68 9.97
CA LEU A 83 13.35 8.31 8.96
C LEU A 83 13.32 9.84 9.15
N TYR A 84 14.47 10.48 9.14
CA TYR A 84 14.59 11.93 9.20
C TYR A 84 15.16 12.46 7.90
N LEU A 85 14.30 13.11 7.11
CA LEU A 85 14.64 13.71 5.83
C LEU A 85 15.06 15.16 6.05
N SER A 86 16.20 15.55 5.49
CA SER A 86 16.60 16.96 5.46
C SER A 86 15.76 17.78 4.45
N PRO A 87 15.91 19.12 4.39
CA PRO A 87 15.30 19.91 3.34
C PRO A 87 15.68 19.43 1.93
N TYR A 88 14.70 19.26 1.05
CA TYR A 88 14.88 18.82 -0.36
C TYR A 88 15.53 17.44 -0.55
N ASP A 89 15.49 16.62 0.48
CA ASP A 89 16.15 15.32 0.53
C ASP A 89 15.40 14.23 -0.24
N VAL A 90 16.12 13.18 -0.61
CA VAL A 90 15.57 11.93 -1.10
C VAL A 90 16.18 10.78 -0.32
N TRP A 91 15.35 9.91 0.23
CA TRP A 91 15.80 8.65 0.79
C TRP A 91 15.46 7.50 -0.14
N THR A 92 16.40 6.58 -0.32
CA THR A 92 16.24 5.39 -1.15
C THR A 92 16.59 4.10 -0.41
N ALA A 93 15.91 3.02 -0.77
CA ALA A 93 16.22 1.68 -0.28
C ALA A 93 15.86 0.60 -1.30
N ALA A 94 16.40 -0.59 -1.09
CA ALA A 94 16.06 -1.81 -1.83
C ALA A 94 15.63 -2.89 -0.84
N LEU A 95 14.56 -3.61 -1.16
CA LEU A 95 14.20 -4.87 -0.51
C LEU A 95 14.66 -6.01 -1.40
N ALA A 96 15.34 -6.98 -0.79
CA ALA A 96 15.80 -8.19 -1.44
C ALA A 96 15.40 -9.41 -0.59
N SER A 97 15.21 -10.56 -1.25
CA SER A 97 14.98 -11.82 -0.56
C SER A 97 16.19 -12.21 0.28
N THR A 98 15.93 -12.79 1.45
CA THR A 98 16.94 -13.36 2.35
C THR A 98 16.37 -14.59 3.03
N VAL A 99 17.24 -15.37 3.67
CA VAL A 99 16.81 -16.40 4.62
C VAL A 99 16.94 -15.84 6.03
N ALA A 100 15.89 -16.02 6.83
CA ALA A 100 15.81 -15.52 8.19
C ALA A 100 16.89 -16.13 9.08
N THR A 101 17.57 -15.29 9.86
CA THR A 101 18.65 -15.75 10.74
C THR A 101 18.16 -16.02 12.16
N ALA A 102 18.73 -17.04 12.81
CA ALA A 102 18.37 -17.43 14.18
C ALA A 102 18.64 -16.35 15.23
N ALA A 103 19.53 -15.39 14.94
CA ALA A 103 19.85 -14.31 15.85
C ALA A 103 18.68 -13.33 16.07
N PHE A 104 17.81 -13.19 15.07
CA PHE A 104 16.73 -12.19 15.08
C PHE A 104 15.35 -12.83 14.94
N ALA A 105 15.23 -13.95 14.22
CA ALA A 105 13.96 -14.58 13.90
C ALA A 105 13.62 -15.78 14.81
N GLY A 106 14.49 -16.17 15.74
CA GLY A 106 14.19 -17.23 16.71
C GLY A 106 13.70 -18.54 16.05
N SER A 107 12.46 -18.92 16.35
CA SER A 107 11.81 -20.14 15.81
C SER A 107 11.60 -20.12 14.29
N TYR A 108 11.72 -18.97 13.63
CA TYR A 108 11.52 -18.77 12.19
C TYR A 108 12.84 -18.82 11.38
N ALA A 109 13.95 -19.19 12.03
CA ALA A 109 15.24 -19.32 11.36
C ALA A 109 15.18 -20.35 10.21
N GLY A 110 15.62 -19.94 9.03
CA GLY A 110 15.54 -20.77 7.82
C GLY A 110 14.34 -20.49 6.91
N ASP A 111 13.36 -19.70 7.37
CA ASP A 111 12.26 -19.24 6.54
C ASP A 111 12.73 -18.21 5.50
N ASN A 112 11.98 -18.08 4.41
CA ASN A 112 12.11 -16.96 3.49
C ASN A 112 11.73 -15.66 4.20
N SER A 113 12.51 -14.61 3.99
CA SER A 113 12.30 -13.28 4.57
C SER A 113 12.81 -12.20 3.62
N VAL A 114 12.78 -10.95 4.08
CA VAL A 114 13.23 -9.76 3.38
C VAL A 114 14.39 -9.13 4.13
N LYS A 115 15.36 -8.59 3.38
CA LYS A 115 16.39 -7.71 3.90
C LYS A 115 16.29 -6.34 3.24
N LEU A 116 16.28 -5.30 4.05
CA LEU A 116 16.35 -3.93 3.60
C LEU A 116 17.81 -3.52 3.42
N HIS A 117 18.13 -2.96 2.26
CA HIS A 117 19.43 -2.39 1.93
C HIS A 117 19.26 -0.91 1.63
N THR A 118 20.11 -0.08 2.21
CA THR A 118 20.21 1.32 1.82
C THR A 118 21.67 1.75 1.84
N SER A 119 22.06 2.54 0.83
CA SER A 119 23.30 3.32 0.85
C SER A 119 23.02 4.81 1.09
N ASP A 120 21.76 5.16 1.36
CA ASP A 120 21.34 6.50 1.67
C ASP A 120 21.85 6.91 3.05
N THR A 121 22.22 8.17 3.20
CA THR A 121 22.82 8.67 4.43
C THR A 121 21.83 9.40 5.33
N SER A 122 20.59 9.63 4.89
CA SER A 122 19.54 10.22 5.73
C SER A 122 19.44 9.47 7.05
N CYS A 123 19.29 10.20 8.16
CA CYS A 123 19.30 9.57 9.47
C CYS A 123 18.07 8.67 9.65
N THR A 124 18.30 7.43 10.04
CA THR A 124 17.25 6.53 10.50
C THR A 124 17.47 6.16 11.96
N VAL A 125 16.39 5.87 12.67
CA VAL A 125 16.44 5.27 14.00
C VAL A 125 15.53 4.03 14.01
N PRO A 126 16.07 2.83 14.24
CA PRO A 126 17.52 2.52 14.30
C PRO A 126 18.24 2.75 12.95
N ASP A 127 19.57 2.57 12.90
CA ASP A 127 20.26 2.37 11.61
C ASP A 127 19.68 1.12 10.95
N ILE A 128 19.11 1.22 9.74
CA ILE A 128 18.35 0.13 9.11
C ILE A 128 19.09 -0.58 7.98
N ASN A 129 20.35 -0.26 7.69
CA ASN A 129 21.02 -0.93 6.58
C ASN A 129 21.27 -2.42 6.92
N GLN A 130 20.85 -3.30 6.00
CA GLN A 130 20.87 -4.77 6.14
C GLN A 130 19.95 -5.33 7.23
N TYR A 131 18.92 -4.58 7.63
CA TYR A 131 17.92 -5.09 8.57
C TYR A 131 17.03 -6.15 7.92
N GLU A 132 16.81 -7.24 8.66
CA GLU A 132 15.89 -8.31 8.29
C GLU A 132 14.47 -7.96 8.76
N PHE A 133 13.47 -8.38 8.00
CA PHE A 133 12.07 -8.33 8.43
C PHE A 133 11.82 -9.40 9.49
N LEU A 134 11.03 -9.06 10.50
CA LEU A 134 10.88 -9.82 11.74
C LEU A 134 9.41 -10.20 12.00
N PRO A 135 9.14 -11.29 12.74
CA PRO A 135 7.78 -11.82 12.92
C PRO A 135 6.94 -11.09 13.99
N TRP A 136 7.48 -10.07 14.66
CA TRP A 136 6.93 -9.53 15.91
C TRP A 136 5.52 -8.95 15.78
N GLY A 137 5.12 -8.48 14.60
CA GLY A 137 3.77 -7.96 14.36
C GLY A 137 2.67 -9.04 14.41
N PHE A 138 2.99 -10.30 14.12
CA PHE A 138 2.04 -11.43 14.13
C PHE A 138 2.40 -12.53 15.13
N ASP A 139 3.63 -12.53 15.67
CA ASP A 139 4.07 -13.37 16.79
C ASP A 139 4.90 -12.54 17.77
N PRO A 140 4.25 -11.80 18.68
CA PRO A 140 4.93 -10.87 19.58
C PRO A 140 5.83 -11.56 20.62
N GLN A 141 5.68 -12.87 20.85
CA GLN A 141 6.54 -13.64 21.75
C GLN A 141 7.70 -14.33 21.01
N GLY A 142 7.58 -14.53 19.70
CA GLY A 142 8.59 -15.16 18.82
C GLY A 142 8.89 -16.61 19.15
N ASP A 143 8.02 -17.24 19.93
CA ASP A 143 8.12 -18.64 20.29
C ASP A 143 7.42 -19.54 19.27
N GLY A 144 6.66 -18.95 18.34
CA GLY A 144 5.85 -19.64 17.37
C GLY A 144 4.63 -20.32 17.98
N ASP A 145 4.25 -20.06 19.23
CA ASP A 145 3.10 -20.69 19.88
C ASP A 145 1.79 -19.98 19.49
N PRO A 146 0.84 -20.67 18.82
CA PRO A 146 -0.47 -20.09 18.47
C PRO A 146 -1.28 -19.57 19.67
N GLY A 147 -0.99 -20.05 20.89
CA GLY A 147 -1.66 -19.59 22.11
C GLY A 147 -1.20 -18.21 22.61
N ASN A 148 -0.12 -17.65 22.05
CA ASN A 148 0.65 -16.56 22.65
C ASN A 148 0.52 -15.21 21.92
N GLY A 149 -0.71 -14.83 21.54
CA GLY A 149 -0.97 -13.54 20.89
C GLY A 149 -0.81 -13.57 19.37
N TYR A 150 -0.83 -14.77 18.80
CA TYR A 150 -0.77 -15.04 17.38
C TYR A 150 -2.03 -14.52 16.66
N ASP A 151 -1.88 -13.88 15.50
CA ASP A 151 -3.01 -13.30 14.76
C ASP A 151 -3.87 -14.34 14.01
N ASN A 152 -3.35 -15.57 13.89
CA ASN A 152 -3.92 -16.74 13.19
C ASN A 152 -3.74 -16.74 11.66
N GLY A 153 -3.02 -15.77 11.08
CA GLY A 153 -2.77 -15.65 9.64
C GLY A 153 -1.72 -16.61 9.04
N GLY A 154 -1.23 -17.58 9.81
CA GLY A 154 -0.24 -18.57 9.38
C GLY A 154 1.21 -18.20 9.75
N ARG A 155 1.97 -19.20 10.21
CA ARG A 155 3.19 -19.07 11.06
C ARG A 155 4.52 -19.04 10.29
N ASP A 156 4.51 -18.57 9.06
CA ASP A 156 5.73 -18.46 8.26
C ASP A 156 6.19 -17.00 8.18
N LEU A 157 7.50 -16.78 8.23
CA LEU A 157 8.06 -15.44 7.98
C LEU A 157 7.96 -15.05 6.49
N GLN A 158 7.61 -16.01 5.62
CA GLN A 158 7.30 -15.76 4.21
C GLN A 158 6.12 -14.79 4.04
N ARG A 159 5.22 -14.65 5.02
CA ARG A 159 4.24 -13.53 5.05
C ARG A 159 4.86 -12.16 4.78
N CYS A 160 6.08 -11.94 5.27
CA CYS A 160 6.77 -10.67 5.12
C CYS A 160 7.37 -10.45 3.73
N THR A 161 7.37 -11.44 2.82
CA THR A 161 7.98 -11.30 1.48
C THR A 161 7.14 -10.52 0.49
N GLU A 162 5.87 -10.25 0.81
CA GLU A 162 4.99 -9.39 0.04
C GLU A 162 3.94 -8.70 0.90
N GLY A 163 3.45 -7.55 0.45
CA GLY A 163 2.46 -6.77 1.17
C GLY A 163 2.40 -5.35 0.67
N HIS A 164 2.10 -4.39 1.54
CA HIS A 164 2.12 -2.96 1.22
C HIS A 164 2.91 -2.22 2.28
N PHE A 165 3.19 -0.94 2.04
CA PHE A 165 3.88 -0.13 3.03
C PHE A 165 3.42 1.30 2.99
N GLU A 166 3.70 2.01 4.07
CA GLU A 166 3.31 3.40 4.24
C GLU A 166 4.44 4.23 4.81
N MET A 167 4.41 5.51 4.45
CA MET A 167 5.31 6.53 4.98
C MET A 167 4.48 7.70 5.47
N ILE A 168 4.52 7.98 6.77
CA ILE A 168 3.69 8.97 7.45
C ILE A 168 4.58 10.06 8.02
N GLU A 169 4.41 11.31 7.58
CA GLU A 169 5.04 12.45 8.23
C GLU A 169 4.50 12.58 9.66
N MET A 170 5.39 12.38 10.64
CA MET A 170 5.11 12.52 12.07
C MET A 170 5.15 13.99 12.53
N GLY A 171 5.97 14.79 11.86
CA GLY A 171 6.10 16.22 12.13
C GLY A 171 7.21 16.88 11.33
N THR A 172 7.17 18.21 11.30
CA THR A 172 8.27 19.04 10.79
C THR A 172 9.25 19.34 11.94
N LEU A 173 10.53 19.07 11.73
CA LEU A 173 11.57 19.11 12.76
C LEU A 173 12.27 20.48 12.81
N PHE A 174 12.42 21.04 14.00
CA PHE A 174 13.05 22.34 14.25
C PHE A 174 14.12 22.25 15.35
N ASP A 175 15.08 23.18 15.34
CA ASP A 175 16.08 23.34 16.41
C ASP A 175 15.53 24.17 17.58
N THR A 176 14.43 23.69 18.15
CA THR A 176 13.75 24.30 19.29
C THR A 176 13.64 23.28 20.43
N GLY A 177 13.26 23.76 21.62
CA GLY A 177 13.18 22.90 22.81
C GLY A 177 14.57 22.47 23.31
N THR A 178 14.68 21.19 23.65
CA THR A 178 15.87 20.55 24.23
C THR A 178 16.40 19.39 23.38
N ASN A 179 16.01 19.31 22.11
CA ASN A 179 16.38 18.24 21.17
C ASN A 179 17.82 18.30 20.64
N GLY A 180 18.66 19.21 21.17
CA GLY A 180 20.08 19.30 20.83
C GLY A 180 20.39 19.82 19.42
N GLY A 181 19.44 20.44 18.73
CA GLY A 181 19.63 20.90 17.35
C GLY A 181 19.40 19.78 16.34
N ALA A 182 18.34 19.00 16.56
CA ALA A 182 18.04 17.82 15.75
C ALA A 182 17.80 18.12 14.26
N ALA A 183 17.20 19.27 13.91
CA ALA A 183 16.96 19.64 12.51
C ALA A 183 18.28 19.96 11.80
N SER A 184 19.19 20.70 12.45
CA SER A 184 20.55 20.91 11.93
C SER A 184 21.32 19.59 11.82
N ALA A 185 21.16 18.69 12.79
CA ALA A 185 21.88 17.43 12.85
C ALA A 185 21.52 16.46 11.71
N VAL A 186 20.24 16.41 11.31
CA VAL A 186 19.80 15.58 10.18
C VAL A 186 20.03 16.24 8.82
N THR A 187 20.39 17.53 8.79
CA THR A 187 20.61 18.26 7.54
C THR A 187 21.95 17.87 6.91
N HIS A 188 21.93 17.55 5.62
CA HIS A 188 23.13 17.22 4.85
C HIS A 188 24.10 18.41 4.80
N ASP A 189 25.37 18.16 5.12
CA ASP A 189 26.44 19.16 5.10
C ASP A 189 27.06 19.30 3.69
N ALA A 190 28.16 20.07 3.58
CA ALA A 190 28.85 20.27 2.30
C ALA A 190 29.46 18.98 1.70
N SER A 191 29.57 17.90 2.48
CA SER A 191 30.04 16.59 2.06
C SER A 191 28.90 15.70 1.56
N GLY A 192 27.64 16.16 1.67
CA GLY A 192 26.47 15.40 1.24
C GLY A 192 26.14 14.24 2.18
N VAL A 193 26.38 14.38 3.48
CA VAL A 193 25.90 13.46 4.54
C VAL A 193 25.31 14.28 5.69
N PRO A 194 24.37 13.76 6.52
CA PRO A 194 23.87 14.49 7.67
C PRO A 194 24.97 14.89 8.65
N ALA A 195 24.82 16.04 9.27
CA ALA A 195 25.83 16.60 10.18
C ALA A 195 26.13 15.70 11.39
N ASP A 196 25.10 15.12 12.03
CA ASP A 196 25.26 14.21 13.17
C ASP A 196 23.98 13.38 13.47
N CYS A 197 23.83 12.21 12.84
CA CYS A 197 22.72 11.30 13.17
C CYS A 197 22.76 10.78 14.62
N GLY A 198 23.88 10.95 15.35
CA GLY A 198 23.96 10.63 16.77
C GLY A 198 23.02 11.47 17.63
N VAL A 199 22.68 12.70 17.21
CA VAL A 199 21.76 13.58 17.95
C VAL A 199 20.36 12.98 18.01
N VAL A 200 19.80 12.53 16.88
CA VAL A 200 18.45 11.93 16.86
C VAL A 200 18.41 10.58 17.58
N ASN A 201 19.47 9.77 17.47
CA ASN A 201 19.61 8.53 18.24
C ASN A 201 19.64 8.80 19.76
N ASN A 202 20.41 9.79 20.20
CA ASN A 202 20.52 10.14 21.62
C ASN A 202 19.22 10.75 22.17
N ASN A 203 18.44 11.45 21.35
CA ASN A 203 17.15 11.99 21.78
C ASN A 203 16.16 10.87 22.16
N TRP A 204 16.15 9.73 21.45
CA TRP A 204 15.28 8.59 21.77
C TRP A 204 15.59 7.91 23.12
N ILE A 205 16.82 8.05 23.61
CA ILE A 205 17.22 7.62 24.96
C ILE A 205 17.29 8.80 25.96
N GLY A 206 16.81 9.97 25.56
CA GLY A 206 16.94 11.23 26.28
C GLY A 206 15.68 12.08 26.17
N THR A 207 15.78 13.22 25.49
CA THR A 207 14.71 14.22 25.39
C THR A 207 13.37 13.64 24.90
N TRP A 208 13.38 12.81 23.86
CA TRP A 208 12.17 12.23 23.27
C TRP A 208 11.56 11.08 24.09
N LEU A 209 12.32 10.50 25.03
CA LEU A 209 11.75 9.58 26.02
C LEU A 209 10.75 10.29 26.96
N GLY A 210 10.99 11.57 27.25
CA GLY A 210 10.10 12.37 28.10
C GLY A 210 9.00 13.09 27.32
N ASN A 211 9.35 13.69 26.18
CA ASN A 211 8.40 14.30 25.25
C ASN A 211 8.83 13.99 23.82
N PRO A 212 8.22 13.00 23.15
CA PRO A 212 8.64 12.63 21.81
C PRO A 212 8.41 13.76 20.80
N ASN A 213 7.52 14.72 21.06
CA ASN A 213 7.28 15.86 20.17
C ASN A 213 8.19 17.08 20.45
N ASP A 214 9.20 16.97 21.32
CA ASP A 214 10.11 18.10 21.61
C ASP A 214 10.89 18.54 20.37
N GLY A 215 10.67 19.79 19.96
CA GLY A 215 11.22 20.38 18.75
C GLY A 215 10.57 19.93 17.45
N LEU A 216 9.34 19.39 17.49
CA LEU A 216 8.52 19.13 16.31
C LEU A 216 7.28 20.04 16.29
N GLU A 217 6.89 20.44 15.08
CA GLU A 217 5.61 21.07 14.79
C GLU A 217 4.75 20.15 13.90
N PRO A 218 3.43 20.37 13.81
CA PRO A 218 2.55 19.51 13.03
C PRO A 218 3.02 19.27 11.58
N PRO A 219 2.77 18.07 11.03
CA PRO A 219 3.14 17.72 9.65
C PRO A 219 2.68 18.76 8.63
N THR A 220 3.55 19.13 7.70
CA THR A 220 3.24 20.14 6.67
C THR A 220 2.93 19.53 5.29
N GLY A 221 3.16 18.22 5.12
CA GLY A 221 3.12 17.55 3.83
C GLY A 221 4.31 17.92 2.97
N GLY A 222 4.27 17.59 1.68
CA GLY A 222 5.41 17.81 0.78
C GLY A 222 6.20 16.54 0.47
N LEU A 223 5.71 15.38 0.90
CA LEU A 223 6.30 14.09 0.56
C LEU A 223 5.68 13.56 -0.75
N PHE A 224 6.51 13.01 -1.63
CA PHE A 224 6.08 12.10 -2.69
C PHE A 224 7.04 10.92 -2.75
N GLY A 225 6.65 9.83 -3.39
CA GLY A 225 7.55 8.69 -3.53
C GLY A 225 7.11 7.71 -4.61
N SER A 226 8.02 6.81 -4.93
CA SER A 226 7.83 5.82 -5.99
C SER A 226 8.52 4.51 -5.66
N VAL A 227 8.05 3.46 -6.31
CA VAL A 227 8.61 2.10 -6.23
C VAL A 227 8.90 1.59 -7.63
N SER A 228 10.01 0.87 -7.77
CA SER A 228 10.27 0.03 -8.95
C SER A 228 10.41 -1.42 -8.53
N LEU A 229 9.62 -2.31 -9.13
CA LEU A 229 9.80 -3.76 -9.03
C LEU A 229 10.71 -4.19 -10.17
N VAL A 230 11.87 -4.76 -9.84
CA VAL A 230 12.93 -5.05 -10.80
C VAL A 230 13.20 -6.55 -10.85
N ASP A 231 13.05 -7.12 -12.04
CA ASP A 231 13.51 -8.45 -12.40
C ASP A 231 14.83 -8.32 -13.16
N VAL A 232 15.94 -8.47 -12.44
CA VAL A 232 17.28 -8.34 -13.02
C VAL A 232 17.58 -9.46 -14.01
N ALA A 233 17.12 -10.69 -13.72
CA ALA A 233 17.39 -11.86 -14.55
C ALA A 233 16.53 -11.85 -15.82
N GLY A 234 15.26 -11.44 -15.71
CA GLY A 234 14.33 -11.26 -16.82
C GLY A 234 14.54 -9.96 -17.59
N GLY A 235 15.31 -9.01 -17.05
CA GLY A 235 15.65 -7.76 -17.74
C GLY A 235 14.46 -6.80 -17.87
N THR A 236 13.56 -6.80 -16.89
CA THR A 236 12.37 -5.94 -16.88
C THR A 236 12.23 -5.23 -15.55
N ASP A 237 11.69 -4.02 -15.58
CA ASP A 237 11.24 -3.30 -14.41
C ASP A 237 9.87 -2.67 -14.65
N VAL A 238 9.13 -2.46 -13.57
CA VAL A 238 7.89 -1.67 -13.57
C VAL A 238 7.89 -0.70 -12.40
N THR A 239 7.38 0.51 -12.62
CA THR A 239 7.41 1.59 -11.62
C THR A 239 6.01 2.13 -11.36
N TYR A 240 5.72 2.48 -10.11
CA TYR A 240 4.51 3.20 -9.73
C TYR A 240 4.82 4.28 -8.67
N ASN A 241 3.94 5.27 -8.56
CA ASN A 241 4.00 6.31 -7.52
C ASN A 241 3.09 5.95 -6.35
N ALA A 242 3.47 6.35 -5.12
CA ALA A 242 2.59 6.24 -3.97
C ALA A 242 1.32 7.08 -4.12
N ASP A 243 0.24 6.62 -3.51
CA ASP A 243 -0.94 7.46 -3.28
C ASP A 243 -0.65 8.44 -2.14
N ALA A 244 -0.82 9.74 -2.41
CA ALA A 244 -0.49 10.79 -1.47
C ALA A 244 -1.74 11.35 -0.80
N ILE A 245 -1.83 11.21 0.51
CA ILE A 245 -2.92 11.77 1.33
C ILE A 245 -2.48 13.11 1.92
N GLN A 246 -3.32 14.13 1.75
CA GLN A 246 -3.19 15.45 2.38
C GLN A 246 -4.25 15.68 3.44
N GLY A 247 -3.95 16.60 4.36
CA GLY A 247 -4.89 16.98 5.42
C GLY A 247 -5.18 15.82 6.37
N TYR A 248 -4.23 14.90 6.52
CA TYR A 248 -4.29 13.70 7.37
C TYR A 248 -4.30 14.05 8.86
N THR A 249 -3.41 14.95 9.27
CA THR A 249 -3.32 15.40 10.67
C THR A 249 -2.87 16.84 10.77
N SER A 250 -3.29 17.51 11.85
CA SER A 250 -2.77 18.82 12.29
C SER A 250 -2.08 18.73 13.65
N ASN A 251 -1.79 17.52 14.11
CA ASN A 251 -1.13 17.25 15.38
C ASN A 251 0.22 16.59 15.08
N THR A 252 1.23 16.90 15.89
CA THR A 252 2.50 16.14 15.91
C THR A 252 2.24 14.73 16.41
N GLN A 253 2.80 13.75 15.71
CA GLN A 253 2.63 12.32 16.01
C GLN A 253 3.99 11.61 15.95
N HIS A 254 5.01 12.22 16.55
CA HIS A 254 6.32 11.59 16.70
C HIS A 254 6.24 10.56 17.81
N THR A 255 6.58 9.33 17.48
CA THR A 255 6.40 8.14 18.32
C THR A 255 7.66 7.31 18.32
N ASP A 256 7.83 6.49 19.36
CA ASP A 256 8.98 5.62 19.50
C ASP A 256 9.21 4.79 18.23
N PRO A 257 10.47 4.63 17.78
CA PRO A 257 10.77 3.84 16.59
C PRO A 257 10.25 2.40 16.64
N GLY A 258 10.08 1.80 17.83
CA GLY A 258 9.50 0.46 18.00
C GLY A 258 8.00 0.44 18.29
N ASP A 259 7.32 1.59 18.22
CA ASP A 259 5.86 1.66 18.34
C ASP A 259 5.18 1.47 16.98
N ILE A 260 4.03 0.81 16.98
CA ILE A 260 3.25 0.46 15.78
C ILE A 260 2.42 1.64 15.24
N ILE A 261 2.60 2.81 15.84
CA ILE A 261 1.96 4.08 15.48
C ILE A 261 3.02 5.13 15.16
N PRO A 262 2.70 6.17 14.35
CA PRO A 262 1.42 6.38 13.69
C PRO A 262 1.13 5.34 12.60
N SER A 263 -0.16 5.14 12.33
CA SER A 263 -0.72 4.30 11.27
C SER A 263 -1.83 5.04 10.55
N LEU A 264 -2.33 4.55 9.40
CA LEU A 264 -3.51 5.15 8.75
C LEU A 264 -4.68 5.43 9.71
N ALA A 265 -4.82 4.68 10.82
CA ALA A 265 -5.89 4.87 11.80
C ALA A 265 -5.62 5.91 12.90
N THR A 266 -4.44 6.53 12.91
CA THR A 266 -4.05 7.51 13.94
C THR A 266 -4.30 8.97 13.54
N GLY A 267 -4.91 9.23 12.39
CA GLY A 267 -5.11 10.57 11.87
C GLY A 267 -5.96 11.44 12.81
N ALA A 268 -5.82 12.76 12.72
CA ALA A 268 -6.56 13.71 13.57
C ALA A 268 -7.77 14.34 12.86
N ARG A 269 -8.15 13.81 11.69
CA ARG A 269 -9.12 14.41 10.78
C ARG A 269 -10.23 13.41 10.46
N ASN A 270 -11.42 13.77 10.89
CA ASN A 270 -12.65 12.99 10.73
C ASN A 270 -13.47 13.39 9.50
N THR A 271 -13.03 14.39 8.74
CA THR A 271 -13.72 14.82 7.51
C THR A 271 -12.94 14.34 6.30
N SER A 272 -13.62 13.77 5.30
CA SER A 272 -13.04 13.40 4.01
C SER A 272 -13.51 14.33 2.89
N TYR A 273 -12.64 14.61 1.91
CA TYR A 273 -13.02 15.20 0.62
C TYR A 273 -12.78 14.20 -0.51
N VAL A 274 -13.88 13.80 -1.14
CA VAL A 274 -13.89 12.77 -2.19
C VAL A 274 -14.48 13.35 -3.46
N PHE A 275 -13.76 13.30 -4.58
CA PHE A 275 -14.33 13.66 -5.87
C PHE A 275 -15.37 12.60 -6.29
N ASN A 276 -16.61 13.05 -6.51
CA ASN A 276 -17.72 12.27 -7.05
C ASN A 276 -18.21 12.94 -8.34
N GLY A 277 -17.76 12.43 -9.49
CA GLY A 277 -17.95 13.11 -10.77
C GLY A 277 -17.30 14.51 -10.75
N ASN A 278 -18.13 15.55 -10.92
CA ASN A 278 -17.67 16.95 -10.96
C ASN A 278 -17.83 17.69 -9.61
N VAL A 279 -18.20 16.99 -8.54
CA VAL A 279 -18.48 17.58 -7.22
C VAL A 279 -17.51 17.00 -6.19
N VAL A 280 -17.09 17.83 -5.23
CA VAL A 280 -16.40 17.37 -4.04
C VAL A 280 -17.44 16.99 -3.00
N GLN A 281 -17.54 15.70 -2.69
CA GLN A 281 -18.28 15.18 -1.55
C GLN A 281 -17.48 15.45 -0.27
N SER A 282 -18.15 15.96 0.76
CA SER A 282 -17.55 16.33 2.04
C SER A 282 -18.35 15.71 3.18
N ASP A 283 -17.82 14.65 3.78
CA ASP A 283 -18.53 13.91 4.83
C ASP A 283 -17.71 13.84 6.12
N PHE A 284 -18.40 13.83 7.25
CA PHE A 284 -17.82 13.70 8.58
C PHE A 284 -18.03 12.27 9.09
N TRP A 285 -17.01 11.68 9.67
CA TRP A 285 -16.98 10.30 10.13
C TRP A 285 -16.71 10.20 11.63
N THR A 286 -17.19 9.15 12.27
CA THR A 286 -16.97 8.95 13.72
C THR A 286 -15.49 8.73 14.04
N GLU A 287 -14.82 7.89 13.25
CA GLU A 287 -13.39 7.59 13.40
C GLU A 287 -12.59 8.16 12.23
N SER A 288 -11.35 8.62 12.48
CA SER A 288 -10.50 9.21 11.44
C SER A 288 -10.10 8.20 10.36
N ILE A 289 -9.97 6.92 10.70
CA ILE A 289 -9.72 5.84 9.73
C ILE A 289 -10.86 5.73 8.70
N GLN A 290 -12.10 6.00 9.07
CA GLN A 290 -13.22 5.98 8.14
C GLN A 290 -13.13 7.11 7.12
N ALA A 291 -12.66 8.29 7.54
CA ALA A 291 -12.39 9.38 6.62
C ALA A 291 -11.28 9.02 5.62
N VAL A 292 -10.23 8.31 6.06
CA VAL A 292 -9.17 7.78 5.18
C VAL A 292 -9.72 6.70 4.24
N SER A 293 -10.49 5.74 4.74
CA SER A 293 -11.12 4.69 3.94
C SER A 293 -12.01 5.26 2.83
N ALA A 294 -12.78 6.31 3.12
CA ALA A 294 -13.66 6.98 2.15
C ALA A 294 -12.91 7.48 0.90
N LEU A 295 -11.61 7.77 1.01
CA LEU A 295 -10.79 8.17 -0.12
C LEU A 295 -10.62 7.06 -1.16
N TYR A 296 -10.62 5.81 -0.69
CA TYR A 296 -10.37 4.60 -1.46
C TYR A 296 -11.62 3.76 -1.74
N ILE A 297 -12.80 4.12 -1.19
CA ILE A 297 -14.01 3.33 -1.46
C ILE A 297 -14.40 3.45 -2.93
N HIS A 298 -14.34 2.31 -3.62
CA HIS A 298 -14.71 2.18 -5.01
C HIS A 298 -15.67 1.00 -5.19
N ASN A 299 -16.76 1.22 -5.91
CA ASN A 299 -17.70 0.14 -6.23
C ASN A 299 -17.20 -0.73 -7.38
N GLN A 300 -16.33 -0.19 -8.25
CA GLN A 300 -15.74 -0.93 -9.37
C GLN A 300 -14.28 -0.56 -9.62
N VAL A 301 -13.49 -1.55 -10.05
CA VAL A 301 -12.09 -1.43 -10.47
C VAL A 301 -11.98 -1.95 -11.90
N TYR A 302 -11.34 -1.19 -12.78
CA TYR A 302 -11.21 -1.51 -14.21
C TYR A 302 -9.76 -1.51 -14.65
N GLY A 303 -9.48 -2.34 -15.65
CA GLY A 303 -8.17 -2.47 -16.27
C GLY A 303 -8.23 -3.34 -17.52
N GLU A 304 -7.21 -3.20 -18.35
CA GLU A 304 -7.02 -4.03 -19.54
C GLU A 304 -6.18 -5.26 -19.20
N TYR A 305 -6.37 -6.33 -19.95
CA TYR A 305 -5.60 -7.55 -19.82
C TYR A 305 -5.16 -8.09 -21.18
N VAL A 306 -4.05 -8.83 -21.14
CA VAL A 306 -3.42 -9.51 -22.27
C VAL A 306 -2.78 -10.80 -21.77
N LEU A 307 -3.10 -11.90 -22.44
CA LEU A 307 -2.71 -13.28 -22.12
C LEU A 307 -2.22 -14.03 -23.35
N SER A 308 -2.01 -13.34 -24.48
CA SER A 308 -1.70 -13.99 -25.75
C SER A 308 -0.36 -14.73 -25.71
N ASP A 309 -0.42 -16.07 -25.75
CA ASP A 309 0.74 -16.97 -25.82
C ASP A 309 1.75 -16.58 -26.92
N THR A 310 1.25 -16.05 -28.05
CA THR A 310 2.08 -15.73 -29.22
C THR A 310 3.16 -14.68 -28.97
N ILE A 311 2.99 -13.88 -27.91
CA ILE A 311 3.91 -12.83 -27.48
C ILE A 311 4.33 -13.01 -26.01
N GLY A 312 4.08 -14.20 -25.44
CA GLY A 312 4.39 -14.53 -24.05
C GLY A 312 3.82 -13.53 -23.06
N ALA A 313 2.57 -13.12 -23.25
CA ALA A 313 1.94 -12.10 -22.43
C ALA A 313 1.26 -12.69 -21.18
N ASN A 314 1.49 -12.07 -20.03
CA ASN A 314 0.80 -12.37 -18.77
C ASN A 314 0.27 -11.08 -18.15
N THR A 315 -0.87 -11.16 -17.46
CA THR A 315 -1.42 -10.04 -16.70
C THR A 315 -1.73 -10.43 -15.26
N GLU A 316 -1.22 -9.66 -14.30
CA GLU A 316 -1.52 -9.79 -12.87
C GLU A 316 -2.00 -8.47 -12.30
N TRP A 317 -2.99 -8.51 -11.42
CA TRP A 317 -3.53 -7.32 -10.76
C TRP A 317 -3.24 -7.37 -9.27
N VAL A 318 -2.57 -6.35 -8.77
CA VAL A 318 -2.50 -6.06 -7.33
C VAL A 318 -3.78 -5.35 -6.91
N VAL A 319 -4.44 -5.88 -5.88
CA VAL A 319 -5.63 -5.32 -5.24
C VAL A 319 -5.39 -5.23 -3.74
N THR A 320 -5.14 -4.02 -3.25
CA THR A 320 -4.81 -3.75 -1.84
C THR A 320 -5.92 -2.97 -1.17
N PHE A 321 -6.35 -3.42 0.00
CA PHE A 321 -7.29 -2.77 0.89
C PHE A 321 -6.55 -2.10 2.06
N PRO A 322 -6.01 -0.87 1.88
CA PRO A 322 -4.99 -0.31 2.77
C PRO A 322 -5.47 -0.04 4.20
N THR A 323 -6.78 0.03 4.43
CA THR A 323 -7.36 0.31 5.74
C THR A 323 -8.05 -0.89 6.39
N LYS A 324 -8.10 -2.04 5.71
CA LYS A 324 -8.89 -3.21 6.12
C LYS A 324 -8.57 -3.70 7.54
N PHE A 325 -7.30 -3.69 7.92
CA PHE A 325 -6.82 -4.15 9.22
C PHE A 325 -7.60 -3.54 10.39
N ALA A 326 -7.97 -2.26 10.29
CA ALA A 326 -8.69 -1.55 11.32
C ALA A 326 -10.11 -2.11 11.53
N TYR A 327 -10.74 -2.61 10.46
CA TYR A 327 -12.13 -3.03 10.43
C TYR A 327 -12.31 -4.51 10.75
N VAL A 328 -11.30 -5.33 10.49
CA VAL A 328 -11.43 -6.78 10.57
C VAL A 328 -10.65 -7.39 11.75
N ASP A 329 -9.61 -6.73 12.25
CA ASP A 329 -8.74 -7.28 13.29
C ASP A 329 -9.19 -6.84 14.71
N PRO A 330 -9.66 -7.77 15.57
CA PRO A 330 -10.06 -7.43 16.93
C PRO A 330 -8.89 -7.06 17.86
N ASN A 331 -7.64 -7.30 17.45
CA ASN A 331 -6.45 -6.98 18.24
C ASN A 331 -5.98 -5.53 18.04
N ILE A 332 -6.54 -4.81 17.07
CA ILE A 332 -6.15 -3.43 16.74
C ILE A 332 -7.12 -2.46 17.42
N GLY A 333 -6.87 -2.22 18.71
CA GLY A 333 -7.78 -1.50 19.60
C GLY A 333 -7.75 0.03 19.53
N TYR A 334 -6.91 0.63 18.68
CA TYR A 334 -6.79 2.09 18.56
C TYR A 334 -7.60 2.68 17.40
N ALA A 335 -8.16 1.86 16.51
CA ALA A 335 -8.98 2.31 15.38
C ALA A 335 -10.48 2.26 15.68
N PHE A 336 -10.93 1.16 16.29
CA PHE A 336 -12.29 0.97 16.80
C PHE A 336 -12.22 0.30 18.17
N ALA A 337 -13.30 0.35 18.93
CA ALA A 337 -13.36 -0.35 20.22
C ALA A 337 -13.07 -1.86 20.04
N PRO A 338 -12.19 -2.47 20.86
CA PRO A 338 -11.85 -3.88 20.72
C PRO A 338 -13.07 -4.81 20.76
N GLY A 339 -13.10 -5.80 19.86
CA GLY A 339 -14.17 -6.79 19.80
C GLY A 339 -15.46 -6.31 19.13
N THR A 340 -15.42 -5.17 18.42
CA THR A 340 -16.53 -4.68 17.60
C THR A 340 -16.47 -5.14 16.14
N GLN A 341 -15.35 -5.77 15.74
CA GLN A 341 -15.12 -6.27 14.39
C GLN A 341 -16.05 -7.45 14.04
N PRO A 342 -16.46 -7.60 12.76
CA PRO A 342 -16.11 -6.73 11.63
C PRO A 342 -16.92 -5.42 11.66
N ASN A 343 -16.29 -4.34 11.23
CA ASN A 343 -16.95 -3.05 11.00
C ASN A 343 -17.12 -2.80 9.50
N GLU A 344 -18.21 -2.16 9.11
CA GLU A 344 -18.48 -1.79 7.71
C GLU A 344 -17.36 -0.91 7.11
N PRO A 345 -17.03 -1.05 5.81
CA PRO A 345 -17.74 -1.85 4.80
C PRO A 345 -17.36 -3.34 4.77
N PHE A 346 -16.39 -3.77 5.57
CA PHE A 346 -15.98 -5.16 5.62
C PHE A 346 -16.99 -6.01 6.38
N THR A 347 -17.16 -7.26 5.97
CA THR A 347 -18.23 -8.17 6.41
C THR A 347 -17.71 -9.36 7.21
N THR A 348 -16.41 -9.63 7.16
CA THR A 348 -15.77 -10.77 7.85
C THR A 348 -14.64 -10.29 8.76
N ALA A 349 -14.61 -10.76 10.01
CA ALA A 349 -13.52 -10.46 10.95
C ALA A 349 -12.37 -11.47 10.84
N PHE A 350 -11.14 -10.97 10.98
CA PHE A 350 -9.92 -11.77 11.02
C PHE A 350 -9.78 -12.46 12.38
N THR A 351 -10.27 -13.68 12.48
CA THR A 351 -10.31 -14.43 13.76
C THR A 351 -9.84 -15.87 13.58
N SER A 352 -9.42 -16.50 14.67
CA SER A 352 -9.11 -17.93 14.70
C SER A 352 -10.30 -18.80 14.27
N ALA A 353 -11.53 -18.40 14.62
CA ALA A 353 -12.76 -19.08 14.21
C ALA A 353 -12.98 -19.00 12.68
N GLY A 354 -12.53 -17.91 12.05
CA GLY A 354 -12.51 -17.71 10.59
C GLY A 354 -11.25 -18.24 9.90
N GLY A 355 -10.45 -19.07 10.58
CA GLY A 355 -9.22 -19.65 10.02
C GLY A 355 -8.10 -18.64 9.77
N GLY A 356 -8.13 -17.47 10.41
CA GLY A 356 -7.16 -16.40 10.19
C GLY A 356 -7.29 -15.77 8.81
N THR A 357 -8.52 -15.51 8.38
CA THR A 357 -8.86 -14.84 7.13
C THR A 357 -9.99 -13.83 7.35
N ALA A 358 -10.09 -12.82 6.48
CA ALA A 358 -11.19 -11.87 6.46
C ALA A 358 -11.66 -11.67 5.01
N CYS A 359 -12.50 -12.57 4.51
CA CYS A 359 -12.85 -12.62 3.09
C CYS A 359 -14.00 -11.71 2.71
N GLU A 360 -13.83 -10.99 1.60
CA GLU A 360 -14.85 -10.17 0.96
C GLU A 360 -15.16 -10.69 -0.44
N GLU A 361 -16.45 -10.83 -0.73
CA GLU A 361 -16.92 -11.21 -2.06
C GLU A 361 -16.73 -10.08 -3.07
N TYR A 362 -16.43 -10.45 -4.32
CA TYR A 362 -16.42 -9.53 -5.45
C TYR A 362 -17.04 -10.17 -6.69
N GLY A 363 -17.64 -9.34 -7.55
CA GLY A 363 -18.05 -9.72 -8.89
C GLY A 363 -16.93 -9.47 -9.90
N LEU A 364 -16.83 -10.30 -10.94
CA LEU A 364 -15.89 -10.11 -12.04
C LEU A 364 -16.64 -10.24 -13.36
N GLY A 365 -16.55 -9.19 -14.18
CA GLY A 365 -16.93 -9.20 -15.59
C GLY A 365 -15.71 -9.00 -16.47
N TYR A 366 -15.70 -9.60 -17.66
CA TYR A 366 -14.63 -9.41 -18.64
C TYR A 366 -15.20 -9.43 -20.06
N TRP A 367 -14.55 -8.67 -20.94
CA TRP A 367 -14.96 -8.46 -22.33
C TRP A 367 -13.73 -8.47 -23.24
N ASP A 368 -13.92 -8.86 -24.51
CA ASP A 368 -12.90 -8.65 -25.54
C ASP A 368 -12.80 -7.18 -25.97
N ARG A 369 -11.96 -6.93 -26.98
CA ARG A 369 -11.75 -5.60 -27.57
C ARG A 369 -12.91 -5.14 -28.46
N GLU A 370 -13.85 -6.02 -28.77
CA GLU A 370 -14.98 -5.83 -29.67
C GLU A 370 -16.34 -5.92 -28.93
N GLU A 371 -16.33 -5.65 -27.61
CA GLU A 371 -17.51 -5.56 -26.74
C GLU A 371 -18.22 -6.90 -26.48
N GLN A 372 -17.62 -8.02 -26.85
CA GLN A 372 -18.21 -9.34 -26.65
C GLN A 372 -18.00 -9.83 -25.22
N GLU A 373 -19.02 -10.50 -24.71
CA GLU A 373 -18.95 -11.30 -23.49
C GLU A 373 -18.72 -12.77 -23.87
N PRO A 374 -18.03 -13.55 -23.02
CA PRO A 374 -17.87 -14.98 -23.24
C PRO A 374 -19.24 -15.67 -23.35
N ALA A 375 -19.34 -16.69 -24.21
CA ALA A 375 -20.59 -17.40 -24.43
C ALA A 375 -21.16 -18.01 -23.12
N PRO A 376 -22.51 -18.03 -22.94
CA PRO A 376 -23.14 -18.65 -21.77
C PRO A 376 -22.73 -20.12 -21.62
N GLY A 377 -21.94 -20.44 -20.58
CA GLY A 377 -21.35 -21.77 -20.38
C GLY A 377 -19.88 -21.75 -19.96
N THR A 378 -19.21 -20.62 -20.18
CA THR A 378 -17.95 -20.27 -19.50
C THR A 378 -18.28 -19.99 -18.03
N VAL A 379 -18.35 -21.05 -17.24
CA VAL A 379 -18.44 -20.93 -15.78
C VAL A 379 -17.16 -20.21 -15.35
N ILE A 380 -17.31 -19.08 -14.66
CA ILE A 380 -16.21 -18.45 -13.92
C ILE A 380 -15.62 -19.54 -13.03
N ILE A 381 -14.43 -20.01 -13.37
CA ILE A 381 -13.67 -20.86 -12.45
C ILE A 381 -13.23 -19.91 -11.35
N LEU A 382 -13.77 -20.17 -10.16
CA LEU A 382 -13.56 -19.32 -9.01
C LEU A 382 -12.07 -19.30 -8.65
N PRO A 383 -11.61 -18.19 -8.08
CA PRO A 383 -10.29 -18.09 -7.50
C PRO A 383 -9.93 -19.27 -6.60
N SER A 384 -8.72 -19.76 -6.81
CA SER A 384 -7.99 -20.61 -5.87
C SER A 384 -6.69 -19.89 -5.44
N PRO A 385 -6.04 -20.37 -4.36
CA PRO A 385 -6.53 -21.39 -3.43
C PRO A 385 -7.71 -20.86 -2.60
N ARG A 386 -8.73 -21.71 -2.42
CA ARG A 386 -9.81 -21.39 -1.49
C ARG A 386 -9.28 -21.48 -0.06
N PRO A 387 -9.60 -20.53 0.83
CA PRO A 387 -9.33 -20.68 2.25
C PRO A 387 -9.88 -22.02 2.79
N PRO A 388 -9.11 -22.75 3.62
CA PRO A 388 -9.57 -23.99 4.20
C PRO A 388 -10.92 -23.82 4.93
N GLY A 389 -11.93 -24.60 4.53
CA GLY A 389 -13.24 -24.63 5.19
C GLY A 389 -14.33 -23.73 4.57
N ILE A 390 -14.01 -22.93 3.55
CA ILE A 390 -15.01 -22.11 2.84
C ILE A 390 -15.34 -22.76 1.48
N ILE A 391 -16.58 -23.22 1.30
CA ILE A 391 -17.12 -23.57 -0.02
C ILE A 391 -17.82 -22.32 -0.56
N VAL A 392 -17.15 -21.56 -1.41
CA VAL A 392 -17.71 -20.39 -2.10
C VAL A 392 -18.12 -20.74 -3.52
N ASP A 393 -19.26 -20.17 -3.94
CA ASP A 393 -19.75 -20.12 -5.32
C ASP A 393 -19.45 -18.76 -6.00
N VAL A 394 -18.77 -17.84 -5.29
CA VAL A 394 -18.51 -16.44 -5.68
C VAL A 394 -17.02 -16.10 -5.44
N PRO A 395 -16.37 -15.25 -6.28
CA PRO A 395 -14.99 -14.84 -6.07
C PRO A 395 -14.81 -14.07 -4.76
N ILE A 396 -13.66 -14.26 -4.10
CA ILE A 396 -13.34 -13.60 -2.82
C ILE A 396 -11.90 -13.08 -2.78
N PHE A 397 -11.70 -12.00 -2.04
CA PHE A 397 -10.39 -11.53 -1.60
C PHE A 397 -10.31 -11.59 -0.07
N CYS A 398 -9.33 -12.30 0.46
CA CYS A 398 -9.22 -12.57 1.90
C CYS A 398 -8.21 -11.70 2.64
N TRP A 399 -7.31 -11.08 1.90
CA TRP A 399 -6.13 -10.45 2.44
C TRP A 399 -6.20 -8.94 2.28
N GLU A 400 -5.31 -8.25 2.97
CA GLU A 400 -5.10 -6.81 2.87
C GLU A 400 -4.47 -6.49 1.52
N THR A 401 -3.60 -7.35 1.01
CA THR A 401 -2.98 -7.29 -0.32
C THR A 401 -3.27 -8.58 -1.05
N ASN A 402 -3.86 -8.49 -2.24
CA ASN A 402 -4.25 -9.65 -3.03
C ASN A 402 -3.66 -9.52 -4.44
N VAL A 403 -3.29 -10.64 -5.04
CA VAL A 403 -2.92 -10.69 -6.46
C VAL A 403 -3.97 -11.49 -7.22
N LEU A 404 -4.64 -10.86 -8.18
CA LEU A 404 -5.51 -11.54 -9.14
C LEU A 404 -4.69 -11.89 -10.37
N GLU A 405 -4.42 -13.18 -10.56
CA GLU A 405 -3.70 -13.68 -11.72
C GLU A 405 -4.67 -14.16 -12.78
N LEU A 406 -4.44 -13.75 -14.02
CA LEU A 406 -5.29 -14.08 -15.16
C LEU A 406 -4.57 -15.13 -16.01
N HIS A 407 -5.26 -16.21 -16.35
CA HIS A 407 -4.70 -17.28 -17.18
C HIS A 407 -5.67 -17.74 -18.26
N ASP A 408 -5.13 -18.11 -19.42
CA ASP A 408 -5.86 -18.70 -20.53
C ASP A 408 -5.62 -20.21 -20.70
N ASN A 409 -4.73 -20.80 -19.89
CA ASN A 409 -4.37 -22.20 -19.94
C ASN A 409 -5.37 -23.12 -19.23
N ASP A 410 -5.57 -24.33 -19.79
CA ASP A 410 -6.55 -25.32 -19.32
C ASP A 410 -6.09 -26.10 -18.06
N ASP A 411 -4.79 -26.05 -17.73
CA ASP A 411 -4.16 -26.81 -16.63
C ASP A 411 -3.20 -25.86 -15.88
N TYR A 412 -3.69 -25.19 -14.85
CA TYR A 412 -2.88 -24.36 -13.95
C TYR A 412 -2.88 -25.00 -12.56
N ASP A 413 -1.72 -25.03 -11.91
CA ASP A 413 -1.58 -25.54 -10.55
C ASP A 413 -1.84 -24.40 -9.56
N ASP A 414 -3.02 -24.45 -8.96
CA ASP A 414 -3.51 -23.44 -8.03
C ASP A 414 -2.85 -23.46 -6.64
N SER A 415 -1.88 -24.37 -6.46
CA SER A 415 -0.98 -24.38 -5.30
C SER A 415 0.31 -23.62 -5.53
N LEU A 416 0.57 -23.15 -6.77
CA LEU A 416 1.79 -22.41 -7.09
C LEU A 416 1.61 -20.90 -6.90
N PRO A 417 2.70 -20.18 -6.61
CA PRO A 417 2.70 -18.72 -6.63
C PRO A 417 2.43 -18.16 -8.04
N SER A 418 2.06 -16.88 -8.10
CA SER A 418 1.77 -16.21 -9.39
C SER A 418 2.99 -16.11 -10.31
N GLU A 419 2.79 -16.15 -11.63
CA GLU A 419 3.86 -16.27 -12.62
C GLU A 419 4.77 -15.03 -12.72
N VAL A 420 4.20 -13.83 -12.58
CA VAL A 420 4.88 -12.55 -12.69
C VAL A 420 5.39 -12.10 -11.32
N LEU A 421 4.51 -11.96 -10.34
CA LEU A 421 4.85 -11.41 -9.03
C LEU A 421 5.35 -12.45 -8.01
N GLY A 422 5.16 -13.75 -8.26
CA GLY A 422 5.48 -14.81 -7.30
C GLY A 422 4.60 -14.77 -6.05
N SER A 423 3.41 -14.20 -6.14
CA SER A 423 2.54 -13.99 -4.98
C SER A 423 1.96 -15.31 -4.49
N ASN A 424 1.93 -15.48 -3.16
CA ASN A 424 1.20 -16.54 -2.46
C ASN A 424 -0.17 -16.04 -1.96
N LEU A 425 -0.46 -14.74 -2.10
CA LEU A 425 -1.75 -14.10 -1.80
C LEU A 425 -2.62 -14.03 -3.06
N THR A 426 -2.48 -15.07 -3.89
CA THR A 426 -3.00 -15.09 -5.26
C THR A 426 -4.41 -15.65 -5.29
N THR A 427 -5.16 -15.16 -6.26
CA THR A 427 -6.51 -15.49 -6.62
C THR A 427 -6.45 -15.72 -8.12
N HIS A 428 -6.56 -16.97 -8.56
CA HIS A 428 -6.38 -17.30 -9.98
C HIS A 428 -7.72 -17.27 -10.74
N PHE A 429 -7.78 -16.54 -11.83
CA PHE A 429 -8.95 -16.45 -12.70
C PHE A 429 -8.65 -16.97 -14.10
N GLN A 430 -9.42 -17.98 -14.51
CA GLN A 430 -9.26 -18.61 -15.81
C GLN A 430 -10.22 -17.97 -16.83
N VAL A 431 -9.68 -17.34 -17.89
CA VAL A 431 -10.48 -16.76 -18.97
C VAL A 431 -11.00 -17.83 -19.95
N ARG A 432 -10.36 -18.99 -19.99
CA ARG A 432 -10.69 -20.12 -20.87
C ARG A 432 -11.21 -21.30 -20.07
N LYS A 433 -12.15 -22.07 -20.61
CA LYS A 433 -12.62 -23.33 -20.01
C LYS A 433 -12.45 -24.47 -20.99
N ASN A 434 -12.15 -25.66 -20.45
CA ASN A 434 -12.17 -26.94 -21.17
C ASN A 434 -13.38 -27.07 -22.12
N ASN A 435 -13.09 -27.25 -23.41
CA ASN A 435 -14.06 -27.47 -24.50
C ASN A 435 -14.92 -26.26 -24.92
N VAL A 436 -14.58 -25.04 -24.50
CA VAL A 436 -15.18 -23.81 -25.05
C VAL A 436 -14.17 -23.14 -25.98
N PRO A 437 -14.41 -23.09 -27.31
CA PRO A 437 -13.48 -22.48 -28.26
C PRO A 437 -13.48 -20.94 -28.21
N ASP A 438 -14.49 -20.34 -27.58
CA ASP A 438 -14.66 -18.88 -27.51
C ASP A 438 -14.17 -18.37 -26.15
N PHE A 439 -12.89 -18.02 -26.07
CA PHE A 439 -12.29 -17.28 -24.95
C PHE A 439 -11.57 -16.05 -25.50
N PHE A 440 -11.26 -15.11 -24.62
CA PHE A 440 -10.61 -13.87 -24.99
C PHE A 440 -9.24 -13.79 -24.30
N ASP A 441 -8.18 -13.80 -25.10
CA ASP A 441 -6.80 -13.61 -24.63
C ASP A 441 -6.45 -12.12 -24.46
N THR A 442 -7.32 -11.21 -24.91
CA THR A 442 -7.13 -9.76 -24.79
C THR A 442 -8.46 -9.06 -24.56
N GLY A 443 -8.44 -7.99 -23.76
CA GLY A 443 -9.67 -7.28 -23.43
C GLY A 443 -9.56 -6.39 -22.20
N TRP A 444 -10.69 -6.23 -21.50
CA TRP A 444 -10.75 -5.50 -20.24
C TRP A 444 -11.64 -6.21 -19.22
N ILE A 445 -11.37 -5.94 -17.94
CA ILE A 445 -12.03 -6.55 -16.78
C ILE A 445 -12.63 -5.46 -15.90
N ALA A 446 -13.74 -5.79 -15.24
CA ALA A 446 -14.33 -5.01 -14.17
C ALA A 446 -14.50 -5.89 -12.91
N LEU A 447 -13.82 -5.53 -11.83
CA LEU A 447 -14.14 -6.01 -10.50
C LEU A 447 -15.26 -5.14 -9.92
N THR A 448 -16.23 -5.75 -9.24
CA THR A 448 -17.36 -5.06 -8.61
C THR A 448 -17.49 -5.44 -7.14
N PHE A 449 -17.65 -4.45 -6.27
CA PHE A 449 -17.81 -4.61 -4.83
C PHE A 449 -19.21 -4.16 -4.41
N GLY A 450 -19.97 -5.06 -3.78
CA GLY A 450 -21.36 -4.84 -3.36
C GLY A 450 -21.52 -4.36 -1.91
N GLN A 451 -20.43 -4.32 -1.15
CA GLN A 451 -20.36 -3.85 0.22
C GLN A 451 -20.69 -2.35 0.31
N SER A 452 -20.99 -1.87 1.52
CA SER A 452 -21.24 -0.44 1.74
C SER A 452 -20.96 -0.02 3.17
N THR A 453 -20.76 1.28 3.37
CA THR A 453 -20.73 1.94 4.69
C THR A 453 -21.45 3.29 4.61
N ASP A 454 -22.01 3.72 5.73
CA ASP A 454 -22.64 5.03 5.85
C ASP A 454 -21.71 6.01 6.57
N ASP A 455 -21.79 7.30 6.22
CA ASP A 455 -21.00 8.36 6.85
C ASP A 455 -21.42 8.70 8.30
N ASN A 456 -22.25 7.86 8.94
CA ASN A 456 -22.74 7.95 10.33
C ASN A 456 -23.52 9.23 10.69
N PHE A 457 -23.53 10.28 9.86
CA PHE A 457 -24.08 11.60 10.21
C PHE A 457 -24.96 12.25 9.14
N SER A 458 -24.69 12.04 7.84
CA SER A 458 -25.39 12.71 6.74
C SER A 458 -26.36 11.80 5.97
N ASN A 459 -26.47 10.53 6.35
CA ASN A 459 -27.12 9.47 5.57
C ASN A 459 -26.49 9.28 4.18
N THR A 460 -25.20 9.61 4.01
CA THR A 460 -24.51 9.33 2.75
C THR A 460 -23.99 7.90 2.80
N THR A 461 -24.45 7.07 1.87
CA THR A 461 -23.97 5.70 1.68
C THR A 461 -22.88 5.67 0.62
N TYR A 462 -21.74 5.09 0.97
CA TYR A 462 -20.66 4.75 0.06
C TYR A 462 -20.76 3.25 -0.28
N THR A 463 -20.92 2.91 -1.56
CA THR A 463 -20.88 1.51 -2.02
C THR A 463 -19.48 1.17 -2.51
N GLY A 464 -18.96 0.03 -2.04
CA GLY A 464 -17.69 -0.56 -2.43
C GLY A 464 -16.78 -0.91 -1.26
N LEU A 465 -15.53 -1.24 -1.59
CA LEU A 465 -14.46 -1.48 -0.61
C LEU A 465 -13.34 -0.43 -0.78
N PRO A 466 -12.60 -0.08 0.29
CA PRO A 466 -11.44 0.81 0.21
C PRO A 466 -10.30 0.11 -0.53
N VAL A 467 -10.07 0.41 -1.81
CA VAL A 467 -9.13 -0.31 -2.68
C VAL A 467 -8.15 0.61 -3.41
N THR A 468 -6.89 0.20 -3.48
CA THR A 468 -5.85 0.76 -4.36
C THR A 468 -5.04 -0.37 -5.02
N GLY A 469 -4.26 -0.06 -6.05
CA GLY A 469 -3.42 -1.04 -6.74
C GLY A 469 -3.18 -0.72 -8.22
N PHE A 470 -2.71 -1.72 -8.94
CA PHE A 470 -2.36 -1.62 -10.35
C PHE A 470 -2.38 -3.00 -11.03
N ALA A 471 -2.37 -3.01 -12.35
CA ALA A 471 -2.10 -4.19 -13.16
C ALA A 471 -0.66 -4.16 -13.69
N ILE A 472 -0.01 -5.31 -13.74
CA ILE A 472 1.25 -5.53 -14.46
C ILE A 472 0.95 -6.40 -15.67
N GLN A 473 1.49 -6.01 -16.82
CA GLN A 473 1.53 -6.85 -18.01
C GLN A 473 2.98 -7.12 -18.36
N ARG A 474 3.38 -8.40 -18.42
CA ARG A 474 4.72 -8.85 -18.81
C ARG A 474 4.64 -9.54 -20.17
N TYR A 475 5.65 -9.32 -21.01
CA TYR A 475 5.77 -9.91 -22.35
C TYR A 475 7.14 -10.57 -22.47
N VAL A 476 7.18 -11.90 -22.47
CA VAL A 476 8.42 -12.69 -22.52
C VAL A 476 8.66 -13.23 -23.92
N ASN A 477 9.46 -12.51 -24.73
CA ASN A 477 9.75 -12.89 -26.13
C ASN A 477 11.06 -13.69 -26.30
N GLY A 478 11.63 -14.19 -25.19
CA GLY A 478 12.89 -14.93 -25.20
C GLY A 478 14.10 -14.06 -25.55
N ALA A 479 15.15 -14.71 -26.08
CA ALA A 479 16.39 -14.05 -26.46
C ALA A 479 16.50 -13.85 -27.98
N LEU A 480 16.93 -12.66 -28.40
CA LEU A 480 17.41 -12.37 -29.75
C LEU A 480 18.76 -13.08 -30.00
N ALA A 481 19.29 -12.91 -31.22
CA ALA A 481 20.66 -13.30 -31.51
C ALA A 481 21.64 -12.71 -30.48
N ASP A 482 22.68 -13.47 -30.15
CA ASP A 482 23.71 -13.13 -29.17
C ASP A 482 23.25 -13.07 -27.68
N GLY A 483 22.07 -13.62 -27.35
CA GLY A 483 21.62 -13.78 -25.96
C GLY A 483 20.99 -12.52 -25.34
N ILE A 484 20.63 -11.54 -26.16
CA ILE A 484 19.96 -10.31 -25.72
C ILE A 484 18.49 -10.61 -25.42
N LEU A 485 18.04 -10.38 -24.18
CA LEU A 485 16.63 -10.53 -23.81
C LEU A 485 15.76 -9.46 -24.49
N ALA A 486 14.59 -9.85 -24.97
CA ALA A 486 13.59 -8.97 -25.56
C ALA A 486 12.28 -9.00 -24.77
N ASN A 487 12.41 -8.90 -23.45
CA ASN A 487 11.28 -8.88 -22.53
C ASN A 487 10.82 -7.44 -22.31
N TYR A 488 9.52 -7.26 -22.08
CA TYR A 488 8.92 -5.97 -21.78
C TYR A 488 7.96 -6.12 -20.61
N ALA A 489 7.81 -5.08 -19.81
CA ALA A 489 6.78 -5.01 -18.79
C ALA A 489 6.16 -3.61 -18.76
N GLY A 490 4.88 -3.56 -18.43
CA GLY A 490 4.14 -2.32 -18.24
C GLY A 490 3.32 -2.40 -16.96
N LEU A 491 3.23 -1.27 -16.26
CA LEU A 491 2.36 -1.11 -15.11
C LEU A 491 1.27 -0.10 -15.42
N PHE A 492 0.04 -0.46 -15.07
CA PHE A 492 -1.15 0.29 -15.37
C PHE A 492 -1.92 0.50 -14.07
N LYS A 493 -1.97 1.74 -13.58
CA LYS A 493 -2.82 2.07 -12.44
C LYS A 493 -4.26 1.72 -12.77
N HIS A 494 -4.95 1.11 -11.81
CA HIS A 494 -6.36 0.80 -11.96
C HIS A 494 -7.18 2.08 -12.21
N ARG A 495 -8.30 1.89 -12.91
CA ARG A 495 -9.33 2.93 -13.04
C ARG A 495 -10.48 2.55 -12.11
N TYR A 496 -11.20 3.54 -11.60
CA TYR A 496 -12.20 3.31 -10.56
C TYR A 496 -13.52 3.98 -10.86
N SER A 497 -14.60 3.37 -10.37
CA SER A 497 -15.90 4.01 -10.21
C SER A 497 -16.19 4.24 -8.73
N LYS A 498 -17.00 5.26 -8.44
CA LYS A 498 -17.54 5.52 -7.10
C LYS A 498 -19.05 5.58 -7.18
N SER A 499 -19.70 5.03 -6.15
CA SER A 499 -21.15 5.12 -5.96
C SER A 499 -21.39 5.69 -4.57
N ILE A 500 -21.81 6.95 -4.53
CA ILE A 500 -22.09 7.70 -3.30
C ILE A 500 -23.50 8.26 -3.44
N SER A 501 -24.40 7.89 -2.53
CA SER A 501 -25.82 8.28 -2.55
C SER A 501 -26.26 8.86 -1.21
N SER A 502 -27.11 9.88 -1.23
CA SER A 502 -27.67 10.59 -0.07
C SER A 502 -29.18 10.41 0.07
#